data_AF-A0A8R2BBC3-F1
#
_entry.id   AF-A0A8R2BBC3-F1
#
_cell.length_a   1.000
_cell.length_b   1.000
_cell.length_c   1.000
_cell.angle_alpha   90.00
_cell.angle_beta   90.00
_cell.angle_gamma   90.00
#
_symmetry.space_group_name_H-M   'P 1'
#
loop_
_entity.id
_entity.type
_entity.pdbx_description
1 polymer ?
#
loop_
_entity_poly.entity_id
_entity_poly.type
_entity_poly.pdbx_seq_one_letter_code
_entity_poly.pdbx_strand_id
1 'polypeptide(L)'
;MADSSSEDNAEYGPSPVKKGKSGKIISENLRIRVINMYKCIIQDEPAISMRKIRDQISEVFLRRHVHSIWFRREIPTVDKIYQAVSADDSLPPISRTNLFHLLKDLDFRYSKRSRNSAMTEKIEIVVWRRMYLDNIKKYREEGRHIYFLDETWVNASDCTSKTWVDGTIKSHRDAFLKGLSTGAVNPSGKGKRLIVLDIGSEDGFLPGGLLCFESKKNTRDYHDEMNGDTFREWMEGILPHLKPNSVIVMDNASYHSVKLDKAPTSNTKKADIIKWLEDKGEVVDRSHITKVYMVSAL
;
A
#
# COMPACT_ATOMS: atom_id res chain seq x y z
N MET A 1 -13.35 54.68 -84.63
CA MET A 1 -14.26 55.15 -83.57
C MET A 1 -14.73 53.92 -82.80
N ALA A 2 -14.76 54.04 -81.46
CA ALA A 2 -15.32 53.19 -80.38
C ALA A 2 -16.11 51.91 -80.79
N ASP A 3 -16.15 50.81 -80.04
CA ASP A 3 -16.21 50.65 -78.58
C ASP A 3 -16.13 49.13 -78.28
N SER A 4 -15.23 48.68 -77.40
CA SER A 4 -15.45 48.08 -76.07
C SER A 4 -16.43 46.87 -75.93
N SER A 5 -15.86 45.70 -75.62
CA SER A 5 -16.10 44.96 -74.36
C SER A 5 -15.22 43.70 -74.33
N SER A 6 -14.05 43.81 -73.71
CA SER A 6 -13.10 42.72 -73.47
C SER A 6 -13.13 42.29 -72.00
N GLU A 7 -12.86 41.00 -71.81
CA GLU A 7 -12.69 40.26 -70.56
C GLU A 7 -11.83 41.00 -69.52
N ASP A 8 -12.35 41.18 -68.30
CA ASP A 8 -11.54 41.53 -67.13
C ASP A 8 -11.15 40.26 -66.36
N ASN A 9 -9.88 39.89 -66.53
CA ASN A 9 -9.12 38.98 -65.69
C ASN A 9 -8.85 39.65 -64.33
N ALA A 10 -9.47 39.19 -63.26
CA ALA A 10 -9.09 39.58 -61.91
C ALA A 10 -7.75 38.92 -61.53
N GLU A 11 -6.69 39.72 -61.55
CA GLU A 11 -5.32 39.38 -61.15
C GLU A 11 -5.29 38.86 -59.69
N TYR A 12 -5.05 37.56 -59.51
CA TYR A 12 -4.89 36.96 -58.19
C TYR A 12 -3.46 37.21 -57.69
N GLY A 13 -3.26 38.32 -56.98
CA GLY A 13 -2.01 38.57 -56.25
C GLY A 13 -1.72 37.43 -55.25
N PRO A 14 -0.45 37.04 -55.03
CA PRO A 14 -0.13 35.93 -54.13
C PRO A 14 -0.60 36.24 -52.70
N SER A 15 -1.34 35.29 -52.12
CA SER A 15 -1.79 35.39 -50.73
C SER A 15 -0.60 35.58 -49.78
N PRO A 16 -0.71 36.42 -48.73
CA PRO A 16 0.41 36.68 -47.82
C PRO A 16 0.90 35.40 -47.14
N VAL A 17 2.15 35.03 -47.40
CA VAL A 17 2.84 33.93 -46.72
C VAL A 17 3.04 34.30 -45.25
N LYS A 18 2.20 33.76 -44.35
CA LYS A 18 2.52 33.75 -42.91
C LYS A 18 3.65 32.77 -42.65
N LYS A 19 4.86 33.30 -42.40
CA LYS A 19 5.99 32.54 -41.81
C LYS A 19 5.62 32.08 -40.40
N GLY A 20 5.21 30.82 -40.24
CA GLY A 20 5.20 30.11 -38.96
C GLY A 20 6.31 29.08 -38.93
N LYS A 21 7.08 29.01 -37.84
CA LYS A 21 7.99 27.89 -37.57
C LYS A 21 7.13 26.63 -37.42
N SER A 22 7.28 25.65 -38.30
CA SER A 22 6.59 24.36 -38.18
C SER A 22 6.87 23.77 -36.78
N GLY A 23 5.81 23.35 -36.07
CA GLY A 23 5.93 22.67 -34.79
C GLY A 23 6.71 21.35 -34.91
N LYS A 24 7.30 20.90 -33.81
CA LYS A 24 8.04 19.62 -33.74
C LYS A 24 7.17 18.45 -34.22
N ILE A 25 7.76 17.57 -35.03
CA ILE A 25 7.14 16.31 -35.46
C ILE A 25 7.05 15.37 -34.25
N ILE A 26 5.83 15.07 -33.82
CA ILE A 26 5.56 14.08 -32.76
C ILE A 26 5.95 12.67 -33.24
N SER A 27 6.56 11.87 -32.37
CA SER A 27 6.97 10.49 -32.67
C SER A 27 5.78 9.57 -32.99
N GLU A 28 5.97 8.62 -33.90
CA GLU A 28 4.96 7.65 -34.39
C GLU A 28 4.21 6.97 -33.23
N ASN A 29 4.97 6.46 -32.24
CA ASN A 29 4.42 5.77 -31.07
C ASN A 29 3.55 6.67 -30.19
N LEU A 30 3.88 7.97 -30.11
CA LEU A 30 3.12 8.95 -29.34
C LEU A 30 1.81 9.30 -30.06
N ARG A 31 1.84 9.44 -31.40
CA ARG A 31 0.64 9.64 -32.22
C ARG A 31 -0.34 8.49 -32.05
N ILE A 32 0.15 7.25 -32.11
CA ILE A 32 -0.69 6.05 -31.98
C ILE A 32 -1.38 6.00 -30.61
N ARG A 33 -0.67 6.28 -29.51
CA ARG A 33 -1.27 6.29 -28.16
C ARG A 33 -2.33 7.37 -28.00
N VAL A 34 -2.03 8.59 -28.42
CA VAL A 34 -2.98 9.71 -28.35
C VAL A 34 -4.23 9.36 -29.15
N ILE A 35 -4.07 8.90 -30.39
CA ILE A 35 -5.17 8.46 -31.25
C ILE A 35 -6.01 7.36 -30.57
N ASN A 36 -5.38 6.37 -29.93
CA ASN A 36 -6.10 5.28 -29.27
C ASN A 36 -6.90 5.77 -28.04
N MET A 37 -6.36 6.72 -27.25
CA MET A 37 -7.11 7.30 -26.12
C MET A 37 -8.32 8.12 -26.59
N TYR A 38 -8.17 8.92 -27.65
CA TYR A 38 -9.31 9.61 -28.27
C TYR A 38 -10.35 8.61 -28.79
N LYS A 39 -9.92 7.52 -29.45
CA LYS A 39 -10.81 6.47 -29.95
C LYS A 39 -11.60 5.77 -28.86
N CYS A 40 -10.96 5.40 -27.74
CA CYS A 40 -11.65 4.77 -26.60
C CYS A 40 -12.74 5.69 -26.02
N ILE A 41 -12.41 6.97 -25.80
CA ILE A 41 -13.37 7.92 -25.20
C ILE A 41 -14.55 8.20 -26.14
N ILE A 42 -14.30 8.31 -27.45
CA ILE A 42 -15.36 8.48 -28.46
C ILE A 42 -16.24 7.22 -28.57
N GLN A 43 -15.66 6.03 -28.38
CA GLN A 43 -16.40 4.77 -28.39
C GLN A 43 -17.34 4.65 -27.17
N ASP A 44 -16.92 5.13 -26.00
CA ASP A 44 -17.70 5.09 -24.77
C ASP A 44 -18.76 6.22 -24.70
N GLU A 45 -18.44 7.43 -25.18
CA GLU A 45 -19.36 8.58 -25.23
C GLU A 45 -19.35 9.25 -26.63
N PRO A 46 -20.16 8.80 -27.61
CA PRO A 46 -20.08 9.28 -28.99
C PRO A 46 -20.43 10.77 -29.20
N ALA A 47 -21.19 11.35 -28.28
CA ALA A 47 -21.62 12.76 -28.32
C ALA A 47 -20.70 13.71 -27.53
N ILE A 48 -19.60 13.21 -26.98
CA ILE A 48 -18.68 14.01 -26.16
C ILE A 48 -17.96 15.05 -27.02
N SER A 49 -17.87 16.29 -26.52
CA SER A 49 -17.17 17.35 -27.25
C SER A 49 -15.66 17.11 -27.24
N MET A 50 -14.98 17.42 -28.35
CA MET A 50 -13.52 17.35 -28.46
C MET A 50 -12.77 18.11 -27.36
N ARG A 51 -13.38 19.17 -26.82
CA ARG A 51 -12.87 19.91 -25.67
C ARG A 51 -12.88 19.05 -24.40
N LYS A 52 -13.99 18.37 -24.12
CA LYS A 52 -14.15 17.50 -22.95
C LYS A 52 -13.28 16.24 -23.05
N ILE A 53 -13.06 15.69 -24.24
CA ILE A 53 -12.09 14.60 -24.45
C ILE A 53 -10.67 15.06 -24.12
N ARG A 54 -10.28 16.26 -24.59
CA ARG A 54 -8.97 16.84 -24.29
C ARG A 54 -8.79 17.03 -22.78
N ASP A 55 -9.81 17.51 -22.09
CA ASP A 55 -9.79 17.72 -20.64
C ASP A 55 -9.64 16.38 -19.88
N GLN A 56 -10.37 15.33 -20.27
CA GLN A 56 -10.25 13.98 -19.68
C GLN A 56 -8.87 13.35 -19.92
N ILE A 57 -8.32 13.52 -21.13
CA ILE A 57 -6.96 13.05 -21.42
C ILE A 57 -5.96 13.84 -20.57
N SER A 58 -6.06 15.17 -20.52
CA SER A 58 -5.21 16.01 -19.67
C SER A 58 -5.32 15.66 -18.18
N GLU A 59 -6.51 15.27 -17.70
CA GLU A 59 -6.74 14.76 -16.35
C GLU A 59 -5.92 13.48 -16.06
N VAL A 60 -6.02 12.46 -16.93
CA VAL A 60 -5.30 11.19 -16.76
C VAL A 60 -3.78 11.42 -16.75
N PHE A 61 -3.28 12.24 -17.66
CA PHE A 61 -1.86 12.56 -17.73
C PHE A 61 -1.38 13.39 -16.54
N LEU A 62 -2.16 14.37 -16.08
CA LEU A 62 -1.79 15.19 -14.93
C LEU A 62 -1.70 14.34 -13.66
N ARG A 63 -2.68 13.45 -13.42
CA ARG A 63 -2.62 12.50 -12.29
C ARG A 63 -1.34 11.65 -12.36
N ARG A 64 -0.98 11.14 -13.54
CA ARG A 64 0.27 10.35 -13.71
C ARG A 64 1.53 11.13 -13.34
N HIS A 65 1.62 12.41 -13.68
CA HIS A 65 2.78 13.24 -13.32
C HIS A 65 2.87 13.48 -11.81
N VAL A 66 1.75 13.79 -11.15
CA VAL A 66 1.68 13.93 -9.69
C VAL A 66 2.13 12.64 -8.99
N HIS A 67 1.60 11.49 -9.43
CA HIS A 67 1.96 10.19 -8.88
C HIS A 67 3.40 9.79 -9.17
N SER A 68 3.97 10.14 -10.33
CA SER A 68 5.39 9.91 -10.63
C SER A 68 6.31 10.60 -9.64
N ILE A 69 5.97 11.81 -9.20
CA ILE A 69 6.74 12.55 -8.20
C ILE A 69 6.66 11.83 -6.84
N TRP A 70 5.48 11.31 -6.47
CA TRP A 70 5.32 10.45 -5.29
C TRP A 70 6.14 9.16 -5.37
N PHE A 71 6.19 8.50 -6.54
CA PHE A 71 7.01 7.30 -6.73
C PHE A 71 8.51 7.56 -6.54
N ARG A 72 8.98 8.77 -6.86
CA ARG A 72 10.35 9.22 -6.55
C ARG A 72 10.57 9.64 -5.08
N ARG A 73 9.56 9.48 -4.22
CA ARG A 73 9.56 9.90 -2.81
C ARG A 73 9.75 11.40 -2.61
N GLU A 74 9.35 12.18 -3.60
CA GLU A 74 9.41 13.63 -3.54
C GLU A 74 8.04 14.22 -3.17
N ILE A 75 8.06 15.42 -2.58
CA ILE A 75 6.84 16.19 -2.33
C ILE A 75 6.40 16.84 -3.65
N PRO A 76 5.20 16.56 -4.19
CA PRO A 76 4.72 17.23 -5.39
C PRO A 76 4.23 18.62 -5.04
N THR A 77 5.11 19.62 -5.20
CA THR A 77 4.70 21.02 -5.19
C THR A 77 4.10 21.38 -6.55
N VAL A 78 3.27 22.43 -6.59
CA VAL A 78 2.72 22.95 -7.86
C VAL A 78 3.85 23.25 -8.85
N ASP A 79 4.99 23.75 -8.38
CA ASP A 79 6.16 24.03 -9.22
C ASP A 79 6.79 22.77 -9.81
N LYS A 80 6.93 21.70 -9.02
CA LYS A 80 7.47 20.42 -9.50
C LYS A 80 6.53 19.74 -10.49
N ILE A 81 5.23 19.80 -10.23
CA ILE A 81 4.22 19.29 -11.17
C ILE A 81 4.25 20.12 -12.45
N TYR A 82 4.35 21.46 -12.34
CA TYR A 82 4.45 22.35 -13.49
C TYR A 82 5.68 22.07 -14.35
N GLN A 83 6.85 21.88 -13.73
CA GLN A 83 8.07 21.52 -14.44
C GLN A 83 7.92 20.18 -15.16
N ALA A 84 7.36 19.16 -14.48
CA ALA A 84 7.17 17.84 -15.06
C ALA A 84 6.18 17.86 -16.25
N VAL A 85 5.08 18.59 -16.11
CA VAL A 85 4.06 18.76 -17.17
C VAL A 85 4.58 19.61 -18.33
N SER A 86 5.34 20.67 -18.04
CA SER A 86 5.92 21.54 -19.08
C SER A 86 7.04 20.87 -19.86
N ALA A 87 7.69 19.86 -19.28
CA ALA A 87 8.70 19.04 -19.94
C ALA A 87 8.09 17.89 -20.78
N ASP A 88 6.79 17.63 -20.64
CA ASP A 88 6.09 16.62 -21.42
C ASP A 88 5.55 17.21 -22.73
N ASP A 89 6.31 16.99 -23.82
CA ASP A 89 5.95 17.38 -25.18
C ASP A 89 4.60 16.76 -25.66
N SER A 90 4.01 15.80 -24.91
CA SER A 90 2.70 15.21 -25.21
C SER A 90 1.51 16.03 -24.73
N LEU A 91 1.72 17.06 -23.91
CA LEU A 91 0.67 17.87 -23.31
C LEU A 91 0.61 19.29 -23.92
N PRO A 92 -0.59 19.88 -24.03
CA PRO A 92 -0.70 21.27 -24.44
C PRO A 92 -0.03 22.19 -23.38
N PRO A 93 0.57 23.32 -23.80
CA PRO A 93 1.11 24.28 -22.86
C PRO A 93 0.01 24.75 -21.88
N ILE A 94 0.27 24.60 -20.59
CA ILE A 94 -0.62 25.03 -19.51
C ILE A 94 0.12 26.04 -18.65
N SER A 95 -0.54 27.12 -18.25
CA SER A 95 0.06 28.06 -17.30
C SER A 95 0.08 27.45 -15.89
N ARG A 96 1.03 27.88 -15.06
CA ARG A 96 1.11 27.44 -13.65
C ARG A 96 -0.20 27.67 -12.89
N THR A 97 -0.87 28.80 -13.15
CA THR A 97 -2.17 29.14 -12.53
C THR A 97 -3.26 28.18 -13.00
N ASN A 98 -3.37 27.92 -14.30
CA ASN A 98 -4.39 26.99 -14.82
C ASN A 98 -4.12 25.56 -14.37
N LEU A 99 -2.86 25.16 -14.24
CA LEU A 99 -2.48 23.88 -13.64
C LEU A 99 -2.94 23.76 -12.19
N PHE A 100 -2.81 24.83 -11.39
CA PHE A 100 -3.30 24.84 -10.02
C PHE A 100 -4.82 24.67 -9.95
N HIS A 101 -5.58 25.35 -10.81
CA HIS A 101 -7.03 25.20 -10.89
C HIS A 101 -7.41 23.78 -11.33
N LEU A 102 -6.74 23.25 -12.35
CA LEU A 102 -6.96 21.88 -12.80
C LEU A 102 -6.69 20.86 -11.69
N LEU A 103 -5.61 21.01 -10.91
CA LEU A 103 -5.37 20.14 -9.74
C LEU A 103 -6.53 20.17 -8.74
N LYS A 104 -7.16 21.33 -8.51
CA LYS A 104 -8.34 21.45 -7.65
C LYS A 104 -9.55 20.75 -8.24
N ASP A 105 -9.77 20.88 -9.54
CA ASP A 105 -10.87 20.21 -10.25
C ASP A 105 -10.71 18.69 -10.22
N LEU A 106 -9.46 18.19 -10.22
CA LEU A 106 -9.10 16.79 -10.04
C LEU A 106 -9.19 16.29 -8.58
N ASP A 107 -9.73 17.11 -7.68
CA ASP A 107 -9.85 16.89 -6.24
C ASP A 107 -8.51 16.68 -5.52
N PHE A 108 -7.39 17.17 -6.08
CA PHE A 108 -6.15 17.27 -5.31
C PHE A 108 -6.27 18.39 -4.28
N ARG A 109 -6.17 18.01 -3.00
CA ARG A 109 -6.25 18.94 -1.87
C ARG A 109 -4.90 19.06 -1.17
N TYR A 110 -4.50 20.31 -0.92
CA TYR A 110 -3.36 20.61 -0.06
C TYR A 110 -3.78 20.37 1.39
N SER A 111 -3.16 19.39 2.05
CA SER A 111 -3.49 18.98 3.41
C SER A 111 -2.21 18.78 4.22
N LYS A 112 -2.33 18.83 5.57
CA LYS A 112 -1.23 18.48 6.46
C LYS A 112 -0.88 17.01 6.25
N ARG A 113 0.40 16.70 6.11
CA ARG A 113 0.87 15.31 6.05
C ARG A 113 0.50 14.60 7.36
N SER A 114 -0.45 13.67 7.29
CA SER A 114 -0.72 12.71 8.36
C SER A 114 0.14 11.46 8.14
N ARG A 115 0.18 10.57 9.14
CA ARG A 115 0.84 9.25 9.06
C ARG A 115 0.20 8.29 8.06
N ASN A 116 -0.64 8.78 7.14
CA ASN A 116 -1.13 7.99 6.03
C ASN A 116 -0.08 8.02 4.94
N SER A 117 0.84 7.05 5.00
CA SER A 117 1.56 6.59 3.83
C SER A 117 0.52 6.14 2.82
N ALA A 118 0.10 7.04 1.92
CA ALA A 118 -0.62 6.66 0.72
C ALA A 118 0.16 5.48 0.14
N MET A 119 -0.50 4.31 0.09
CA MET A 119 0.09 2.99 -0.13
C MET A 119 0.93 3.01 -1.40
N THR A 120 2.19 3.39 -1.28
CA THR A 120 3.17 3.22 -2.32
C THR A 120 3.76 1.86 -2.00
N GLU A 121 3.02 0.82 -2.37
CA GLU A 121 3.53 -0.54 -2.28
C GLU A 121 4.87 -0.58 -3.01
N LYS A 122 5.89 -1.10 -2.34
CA LYS A 122 7.18 -1.28 -3.00
C LYS A 122 6.99 -2.31 -4.12
N ILE A 123 7.74 -2.18 -5.21
CA ILE A 123 7.55 -3.04 -6.40
C ILE A 123 7.68 -4.52 -6.05
N GLU A 124 8.57 -4.87 -5.13
CA GLU A 124 8.74 -6.21 -4.60
C GLU A 124 7.47 -6.75 -3.91
N ILE A 125 6.75 -5.91 -3.17
CA ILE A 125 5.48 -6.29 -2.52
C ILE A 125 4.41 -6.55 -3.58
N VAL A 126 4.34 -5.71 -4.63
CA VAL A 126 3.41 -5.91 -5.75
C VAL A 126 3.67 -7.26 -6.44
N VAL A 127 4.94 -7.58 -6.69
CA VAL A 127 5.34 -8.88 -7.28
C VAL A 127 4.93 -10.03 -6.37
N TRP A 128 5.23 -9.97 -5.08
CA TRP A 128 4.84 -11.02 -4.12
C TRP A 128 3.33 -11.21 -4.04
N ARG A 129 2.54 -10.13 -4.07
CA ARG A 129 1.07 -10.21 -4.09
C ARG A 129 0.55 -10.88 -5.37
N ARG A 130 1.14 -10.58 -6.53
CA ARG A 130 0.79 -11.26 -7.78
C ARG A 130 1.11 -12.75 -7.72
N MET A 131 2.32 -13.11 -7.29
CA MET A 131 2.70 -14.51 -7.10
C MET A 131 1.77 -15.24 -6.14
N TYR A 132 1.40 -14.60 -5.03
CA TYR A 132 0.42 -15.15 -4.09
C TYR A 132 -0.92 -15.42 -4.77
N LEU A 133 -1.47 -14.45 -5.51
CA LEU A 133 -2.75 -14.62 -6.21
C LEU A 133 -2.69 -15.72 -7.27
N ASP A 134 -1.61 -15.79 -8.04
CA ASP A 134 -1.40 -16.85 -9.04
C ASP A 134 -1.32 -18.23 -8.39
N ASN A 135 -0.61 -18.36 -7.27
CA ASN A 135 -0.52 -19.60 -6.49
C ASN A 135 -1.89 -20.01 -5.93
N ILE A 136 -2.63 -19.08 -5.31
CA ILE A 136 -3.96 -19.36 -4.77
C ILE A 136 -4.92 -19.79 -5.88
N LYS A 137 -4.87 -19.13 -7.05
CA LYS A 137 -5.67 -19.52 -8.22
C LYS A 137 -5.33 -20.95 -8.66
N LYS A 138 -4.04 -21.26 -8.82
CA LYS A 138 -3.56 -22.60 -9.16
C LYS A 138 -4.04 -23.65 -8.16
N TYR A 139 -3.92 -23.41 -6.85
CA TYR A 139 -4.34 -24.37 -5.83
C TYR A 139 -5.85 -24.64 -5.86
N ARG A 140 -6.66 -23.63 -6.17
CA ARG A 140 -8.10 -23.79 -6.38
C ARG A 140 -8.40 -24.61 -7.63
N GLU A 141 -7.69 -24.37 -8.73
CA GLU A 141 -7.82 -25.16 -9.98
C GLU A 141 -7.43 -26.63 -9.77
N GLU A 142 -6.44 -26.90 -8.92
CA GLU A 142 -6.03 -28.25 -8.50
C GLU A 142 -7.03 -28.91 -7.53
N GLY A 143 -8.09 -28.21 -7.09
CA GLY A 143 -9.05 -28.70 -6.11
C GLY A 143 -8.46 -28.89 -4.71
N ARG A 144 -7.36 -28.19 -4.40
CA ARG A 144 -6.72 -28.27 -3.08
C ARG A 144 -7.52 -27.48 -2.07
N HIS A 145 -7.74 -28.09 -0.92
CA HIS A 145 -8.42 -27.44 0.19
C HIS A 145 -7.49 -26.42 0.85
N ILE A 146 -7.98 -25.19 1.04
CA ILE A 146 -7.15 -24.07 1.53
C ILE A 146 -7.62 -23.67 2.91
N TYR A 147 -6.72 -23.79 3.88
CA TYR A 147 -6.89 -23.31 5.24
C TYR A 147 -6.19 -21.97 5.43
N PHE A 148 -6.86 -21.06 6.12
CA PHE A 148 -6.36 -19.74 6.51
C PHE A 148 -6.30 -19.70 8.03
N LEU A 149 -5.18 -19.26 8.56
CA LEU A 149 -5.00 -19.01 9.99
C LEU A 149 -4.58 -17.57 10.21
N ASP A 150 -4.98 -17.02 11.34
CA ASP A 150 -4.56 -15.69 11.78
C ASP A 150 -4.69 -15.59 13.30
N GLU A 151 -3.91 -14.67 13.88
CA GLU A 151 -4.00 -14.32 15.29
C GLU A 151 -4.74 -13.00 15.50
N THR A 152 -5.56 -12.96 16.54
CA THR A 152 -6.16 -11.72 17.02
C THR A 152 -6.11 -11.61 18.54
N TRP A 153 -6.43 -10.43 19.05
CA TRP A 153 -6.47 -10.16 20.47
C TRP A 153 -7.61 -9.22 20.82
N VAL A 154 -8.21 -9.46 21.99
CA VAL A 154 -9.25 -8.61 22.57
C VAL A 154 -8.78 -8.14 23.95
N ASN A 155 -9.01 -6.89 24.32
CA ASN A 155 -8.70 -6.44 25.67
C ASN A 155 -9.88 -6.65 26.61
N ALA A 156 -9.60 -7.08 27.84
CA ALA A 156 -10.61 -7.23 28.89
C ALA A 156 -11.34 -5.92 29.21
N SER A 157 -10.70 -4.76 28.97
CA SER A 157 -11.30 -3.45 29.20
C SER A 157 -11.80 -2.77 27.92
N ASP A 158 -11.98 -3.48 26.80
CA ASP A 158 -12.52 -2.88 25.58
C ASP A 158 -13.99 -2.47 25.82
N CYS A 159 -14.20 -1.16 26.01
CA CYS A 159 -15.51 -0.56 26.22
C CYS A 159 -15.88 0.40 25.07
N THR A 160 -17.16 0.66 24.89
CA THR A 160 -17.64 1.61 23.88
C THR A 160 -17.08 3.01 24.15
N SER A 161 -16.46 3.62 23.13
CA SER A 161 -15.86 4.96 23.22
C SER A 161 -16.88 6.08 23.38
N LYS A 162 -18.16 5.79 23.12
CA LYS A 162 -19.28 6.72 23.25
C LYS A 162 -20.20 6.22 24.36
N THR A 163 -20.47 7.08 25.32
CA THR A 163 -21.43 6.84 26.41
C THR A 163 -22.22 8.11 26.67
N TRP A 164 -23.42 7.96 27.23
CA TRP A 164 -24.23 9.09 27.69
C TRP A 164 -23.65 9.62 29.00
N VAL A 165 -23.38 10.92 29.04
CA VAL A 165 -22.81 11.60 30.22
C VAL A 165 -23.81 12.62 30.72
N ASP A 166 -24.08 12.63 32.03
CA ASP A 166 -24.89 13.65 32.66
C ASP A 166 -24.07 14.95 32.82
N GLY A 167 -24.39 15.96 32.01
CA GLY A 167 -23.72 17.27 32.05
C GLY A 167 -24.06 18.12 33.28
N THR A 168 -25.02 17.71 34.11
CA THR A 168 -25.40 18.44 35.33
C THR A 168 -24.49 18.14 36.52
N ILE A 169 -23.68 17.08 36.43
CA ILE A 169 -22.74 16.63 37.47
C ILE A 169 -21.33 17.08 37.08
N LYS A 170 -20.76 18.01 37.85
CA LYS A 170 -19.47 18.64 37.51
C LYS A 170 -18.26 18.01 38.19
N SER A 171 -18.46 17.23 39.25
CA SER A 171 -17.38 16.57 39.99
C SER A 171 -17.87 15.38 40.81
N HIS A 172 -16.95 14.51 41.25
CA HIS A 172 -17.25 13.41 42.18
C HIS A 172 -17.87 13.90 43.49
N ARG A 173 -17.42 15.06 44.01
CA ARG A 173 -17.97 15.62 45.25
C ARG A 173 -19.40 16.12 45.05
N ASP A 174 -19.70 16.72 43.90
CA ASP A 174 -21.07 17.16 43.55
C ASP A 174 -22.01 15.96 43.39
N ALA A 175 -21.55 14.90 42.73
CA ALA A 175 -22.28 13.63 42.63
C ALA A 175 -22.58 13.06 44.03
N PHE A 176 -21.57 12.97 44.90
CA PHE A 176 -21.70 12.46 46.26
C PHE A 176 -22.69 13.27 47.11
N LEU A 177 -22.58 14.61 47.10
CA LEU A 177 -23.48 15.49 47.85
C LEU A 177 -24.94 15.41 47.38
N LYS A 178 -25.16 15.09 46.09
CA LYS A 178 -26.49 14.89 45.49
C LYS A 178 -26.99 13.44 45.59
N GLY A 179 -26.19 12.50 46.12
CA GLY A 179 -26.51 11.07 46.11
C GLY A 179 -26.55 10.43 44.71
N LEU A 180 -25.86 11.03 43.74
CA LEU A 180 -25.79 10.61 42.34
C LEU A 180 -24.41 10.02 42.00
N SER A 181 -24.29 9.44 40.81
CA SER A 181 -23.03 8.89 40.27
C SER A 181 -22.46 9.77 39.15
N THR A 182 -21.15 9.73 38.93
CA THR A 182 -20.48 10.35 37.78
C THR A 182 -20.58 9.53 36.49
N GLY A 183 -21.37 8.45 36.51
CA GLY A 183 -21.57 7.55 35.36
C GLY A 183 -20.61 6.37 35.36
N ALA A 184 -20.45 5.75 34.18
CA ALA A 184 -19.60 4.57 34.00
C ALA A 184 -18.14 4.88 34.37
N VAL A 185 -17.51 3.95 35.08
CA VAL A 185 -16.10 4.06 35.45
C VAL A 185 -15.26 3.90 34.19
N ASN A 186 -14.42 4.90 33.89
CA ASN A 186 -13.43 4.76 32.82
C ASN A 186 -12.45 3.65 33.22
N PRO A 187 -12.19 2.67 32.34
CA PRO A 187 -11.21 1.65 32.64
C PRO A 187 -9.83 2.29 32.89
N SER A 188 -9.16 1.84 33.96
CA SER A 188 -7.86 2.36 34.41
C SER A 188 -6.71 2.07 33.43
N GLY A 189 -6.99 1.29 32.39
CA GLY A 189 -6.10 0.86 31.31
C GLY A 189 -6.77 -0.21 30.46
N LYS A 190 -6.10 -0.69 29.40
CA LYS A 190 -6.63 -1.73 28.51
C LYS A 190 -6.90 -3.07 29.23
N GLY A 191 -6.29 -3.31 30.39
CA GLY A 191 -6.41 -4.58 31.10
C GLY A 191 -5.64 -5.70 30.41
N LYS A 192 -5.86 -6.93 30.87
CA LYS A 192 -5.29 -8.14 30.27
C LYS A 192 -5.88 -8.39 28.88
N ARG A 193 -5.16 -9.14 28.05
CA ARG A 193 -5.60 -9.49 26.69
C ARG A 193 -6.00 -10.94 26.61
N LEU A 194 -6.98 -11.24 25.78
CA LEU A 194 -7.27 -12.58 25.33
C LEU A 194 -6.65 -12.74 23.95
N ILE A 195 -5.69 -13.65 23.81
CA ILE A 195 -5.06 -13.99 22.53
C ILE A 195 -5.83 -15.14 21.92
N VAL A 196 -6.18 -15.02 20.65
CA VAL A 196 -6.99 -15.98 19.89
C VAL A 196 -6.26 -16.32 18.60
N LEU A 197 -6.00 -17.61 18.39
CA LEU A 197 -5.53 -18.18 17.12
C LEU A 197 -6.55 -19.23 16.70
N ASP A 198 -6.95 -19.19 15.45
CA ASP A 198 -7.83 -20.21 14.87
C ASP A 198 -7.47 -20.44 13.40
N ILE A 199 -7.96 -21.56 12.86
CA ILE A 199 -7.75 -21.97 11.48
C ILE A 199 -9.08 -22.38 10.86
N GLY A 200 -9.35 -21.87 9.67
CA GLY A 200 -10.60 -22.10 8.96
C GLY A 200 -10.41 -22.25 7.46
N SER A 201 -11.45 -22.73 6.81
CA SER A 201 -11.49 -22.96 5.36
C SER A 201 -12.88 -22.59 4.81
N GLU A 202 -13.15 -22.95 3.56
CA GLU A 202 -14.49 -22.85 2.98
C GLU A 202 -15.57 -23.66 3.73
N ASP A 203 -15.16 -24.69 4.48
CA ASP A 203 -16.07 -25.49 5.31
C ASP A 203 -16.34 -24.86 6.69
N GLY A 204 -15.75 -23.70 6.98
CA GLY A 204 -15.77 -23.05 8.28
C GLY A 204 -14.51 -23.33 9.12
N PHE A 205 -14.60 -23.04 10.42
CA PHE A 205 -13.51 -23.28 11.37
C PHE A 205 -13.27 -24.76 11.59
N LEU A 206 -12.00 -25.15 11.69
CA LEU A 206 -11.61 -26.52 11.98
C LEU A 206 -12.02 -26.87 13.42
N PRO A 207 -12.81 -27.93 13.66
CA PRO A 207 -13.12 -28.37 15.02
C PRO A 207 -11.83 -28.69 15.80
N GLY A 208 -11.65 -28.06 16.96
CA GLY A 208 -10.41 -28.15 17.75
C GLY A 208 -9.28 -27.23 17.27
N GLY A 209 -9.55 -26.36 16.28
CA GLY A 209 -8.63 -25.37 15.73
C GLY A 209 -8.30 -24.21 16.68
N LEU A 210 -9.24 -23.88 17.57
CA LEU A 210 -9.15 -22.71 18.43
C LEU A 210 -8.11 -22.88 19.54
N LEU A 211 -7.10 -22.01 19.53
CA LEU A 211 -6.23 -21.72 20.66
C LEU A 211 -6.61 -20.36 21.26
N CYS A 212 -6.98 -20.35 22.53
CA CYS A 212 -7.42 -19.14 23.22
C CYS A 212 -6.85 -19.11 24.64
N PHE A 213 -6.08 -18.06 24.98
CA PHE A 213 -5.48 -17.92 26.30
C PHE A 213 -5.34 -16.46 26.74
N GLU A 214 -5.37 -16.25 28.06
CA GLU A 214 -5.24 -14.94 28.68
C GLU A 214 -3.76 -14.56 28.82
N SER A 215 -3.46 -13.29 28.56
CA SER A 215 -2.10 -12.81 28.63
C SER A 215 -1.58 -12.72 30.07
N LYS A 216 -0.40 -13.28 30.34
CA LYS A 216 0.21 -13.31 31.68
C LYS A 216 0.76 -11.95 32.10
N LYS A 217 1.26 -11.15 31.16
CA LYS A 217 1.83 -9.82 31.42
C LYS A 217 0.94 -8.70 30.89
N ASN A 218 0.83 -7.61 31.65
CA ASN A 218 0.26 -6.33 31.19
C ASN A 218 1.24 -5.56 30.27
N THR A 219 2.06 -6.26 29.47
CA THR A 219 3.00 -5.65 28.55
C THR A 219 2.29 -5.24 27.26
N ARG A 220 2.77 -4.16 26.63
CA ARG A 220 2.22 -3.70 25.34
C ARG A 220 2.48 -4.69 24.21
N ASP A 221 3.55 -5.47 24.32
CA ASP A 221 4.00 -6.44 23.32
C ASP A 221 3.42 -7.83 23.63
N TYR A 222 2.69 -8.39 22.67
CA TYR A 222 2.07 -9.72 22.77
C TYR A 222 2.94 -10.82 22.16
N HIS A 223 4.00 -10.46 21.43
CA HIS A 223 4.93 -11.41 20.83
C HIS A 223 5.74 -12.20 21.86
N ASP A 224 5.74 -11.76 23.13
CA ASP A 224 6.35 -12.52 24.24
C ASP A 224 5.58 -13.83 24.53
N GLU A 225 4.26 -13.84 24.28
CA GLU A 225 3.38 -14.93 24.71
C GLU A 225 2.89 -15.77 23.54
N MET A 226 2.58 -15.16 22.38
CA MET A 226 2.49 -15.89 21.13
C MET A 226 3.88 -16.01 20.50
N ASN A 227 4.56 -17.11 20.81
CA ASN A 227 5.93 -17.38 20.38
C ASN A 227 6.03 -18.66 19.53
N GLY A 228 7.23 -18.93 19.02
CA GLY A 228 7.45 -20.06 18.10
C GLY A 228 7.15 -21.43 18.71
N ASP A 229 7.38 -21.61 20.01
CA ASP A 229 7.10 -22.87 20.70
C ASP A 229 5.58 -23.09 20.81
N THR A 230 4.85 -22.05 21.24
CA THR A 230 3.37 -22.09 21.36
C THR A 230 2.72 -22.35 20.00
N PHE A 231 3.18 -21.65 18.97
CA PHE A 231 2.69 -21.84 17.59
C PHE A 231 3.02 -23.26 17.09
N ARG A 232 4.24 -23.76 17.32
CA ARG A 232 4.65 -25.11 16.93
C ARG A 232 3.79 -26.17 17.59
N GLU A 233 3.61 -26.12 18.91
CA GLU A 233 2.80 -27.08 19.67
C GLU A 233 1.35 -27.12 19.16
N TRP A 234 0.75 -25.95 18.94
CA TRP A 234 -0.57 -25.84 18.35
C TRP A 234 -0.60 -26.45 16.94
N MET A 235 0.34 -26.07 16.08
CA MET A 235 0.41 -26.54 14.69
C MET A 235 0.58 -28.06 14.61
N GLU A 236 1.38 -28.67 15.50
CA GLU A 236 1.53 -30.12 15.61
C GLU A 236 0.20 -30.81 15.95
N GLY A 237 -0.64 -30.17 16.76
CA GLY A 237 -2.01 -30.62 17.03
C GLY A 237 -2.96 -30.44 15.84
N ILE A 238 -2.78 -29.40 15.02
CA ILE A 238 -3.65 -29.08 13.88
C ILE A 238 -3.38 -29.97 12.67
N LEU A 239 -2.10 -30.20 12.32
CA LEU A 239 -1.70 -30.89 11.10
C LEU A 239 -2.42 -32.23 10.85
N PRO A 240 -2.62 -33.12 11.85
CA PRO A 240 -3.34 -34.38 11.67
C PRO A 240 -4.83 -34.24 11.28
N HIS A 241 -5.44 -33.09 11.56
CA HIS A 241 -6.86 -32.84 11.32
C HIS A 241 -7.12 -32.20 9.95
N LEU A 242 -6.07 -31.80 9.22
CA LEU A 242 -6.20 -31.17 7.92
C LEU A 242 -6.44 -32.21 6.84
N LYS A 243 -7.22 -31.83 5.82
CA LYS A 243 -7.39 -32.67 4.62
C LYS A 243 -6.03 -32.93 3.95
N PRO A 244 -5.82 -34.12 3.38
CA PRO A 244 -4.59 -34.45 2.67
C PRO A 244 -4.40 -33.50 1.48
N ASN A 245 -3.14 -33.21 1.16
CA ASN A 245 -2.75 -32.30 0.07
C ASN A 245 -3.37 -30.88 0.18
N SER A 246 -3.71 -30.44 1.40
CA SER A 246 -4.21 -29.09 1.65
C SER A 246 -3.11 -28.03 1.55
N VAL A 247 -3.52 -26.76 1.53
CA VAL A 247 -2.65 -25.57 1.56
C VAL A 247 -2.95 -24.80 2.82
N ILE A 248 -1.92 -24.29 3.48
CA ILE A 248 -2.05 -23.46 4.68
C ILE A 248 -1.54 -22.07 4.33
N VAL A 249 -2.38 -21.07 4.56
CA VAL A 249 -2.10 -19.66 4.33
C VAL A 249 -2.02 -18.96 5.68
N MET A 250 -0.88 -18.31 5.92
CA MET A 250 -0.58 -17.57 7.14
C MET A 250 0.20 -16.30 6.77
N ASP A 251 0.25 -15.32 7.67
CA ASP A 251 1.09 -14.15 7.50
C ASP A 251 2.58 -14.49 7.73
N ASN A 252 3.47 -13.51 7.51
CA ASN A 252 4.91 -13.69 7.65
C ASN A 252 5.41 -13.21 9.03
N ALA A 253 4.71 -13.56 10.10
CA ALA A 253 5.16 -13.32 11.45
C ALA A 253 6.44 -14.12 11.76
N SER A 254 7.38 -13.52 12.49
CA SER A 254 8.71 -14.12 12.72
C SER A 254 8.66 -15.43 13.50
N TYR A 255 7.61 -15.65 14.30
CA TYR A 255 7.41 -16.87 15.08
C TYR A 255 6.80 -18.03 14.26
N HIS A 256 6.26 -17.78 13.06
CA HIS A 256 5.77 -18.85 12.17
C HIS A 256 6.89 -19.67 11.52
N SER A 257 8.09 -19.09 11.40
CA SER A 257 9.22 -19.68 10.65
C SER A 257 10.49 -19.71 11.49
N VAL A 258 10.40 -20.25 12.71
CA VAL A 258 11.57 -20.43 13.58
C VAL A 258 12.52 -21.47 12.99
N LYS A 259 13.75 -21.05 12.69
CA LYS A 259 14.82 -21.94 12.25
C LYS A 259 15.40 -22.68 13.45
N LEU A 260 15.39 -24.01 13.41
CA LEU A 260 16.06 -24.86 14.40
C LEU A 260 17.56 -24.55 14.51
N ASP A 261 18.17 -24.31 13.36
CA ASP A 261 19.58 -24.00 13.25
C ASP A 261 19.75 -22.62 12.60
N LYS A 262 19.59 -21.59 13.42
CA LYS A 262 19.68 -20.20 12.96
C LYS A 262 21.14 -19.76 12.91
N ALA A 263 21.61 -19.40 11.72
CA ALA A 263 22.91 -18.78 11.56
C ALA A 263 23.07 -17.57 12.52
N PRO A 264 24.21 -17.45 13.21
CA PRO A 264 24.45 -16.35 14.12
C PRO A 264 24.42 -15.00 13.40
N THR A 265 24.06 -13.96 14.14
CA THR A 265 24.01 -12.58 13.64
C THR A 265 25.02 -11.71 14.38
N SER A 266 25.19 -10.46 13.97
CA SER A 266 26.03 -9.49 14.68
C SER A 266 25.62 -9.30 16.15
N ASN A 267 24.37 -9.63 16.50
CA ASN A 267 23.86 -9.60 17.86
C ASN A 267 24.21 -10.86 18.68
N THR A 268 24.42 -12.03 18.08
CA THR A 268 24.73 -13.31 18.76
C THR A 268 26.08 -13.25 19.48
N LYS A 269 26.22 -13.63 20.76
CA LYS A 269 27.50 -13.44 21.50
C LYS A 269 28.67 -14.17 20.80
N LYS A 270 29.87 -13.58 20.83
CA LYS A 270 31.06 -14.13 20.13
C LYS A 270 31.32 -15.61 20.45
N ALA A 271 31.19 -16.00 21.72
CA ALA A 271 31.36 -17.41 22.13
C ALA A 271 30.35 -18.34 21.45
N ASP A 272 29.08 -17.92 21.34
CA ASP A 272 28.02 -18.69 20.70
C ASP A 272 28.22 -18.78 19.19
N ILE A 273 28.80 -17.75 18.55
CA ILE A 273 29.18 -17.79 17.12
C ILE A 273 30.30 -18.82 16.88
N ILE A 274 31.34 -18.80 17.73
CA ILE A 274 32.45 -19.76 17.65
C ILE A 274 31.93 -21.18 17.83
N LYS A 275 31.08 -21.40 18.86
CA LYS A 275 30.47 -22.70 19.11
C LYS A 275 29.64 -23.17 17.92
N TRP A 276 28.82 -22.30 17.32
CA TRP A 276 28.03 -22.63 16.15
C TRP A 276 28.90 -23.02 14.95
N LEU A 277 30.01 -22.33 14.72
CA LEU A 277 30.99 -22.66 13.67
C LEU A 277 31.68 -24.01 13.94
N GLU A 278 32.11 -24.26 15.18
CA GLU A 278 32.72 -25.53 15.60
C GLU A 278 31.73 -26.70 15.48
N ASP A 279 30.45 -26.50 15.84
CA ASP A 279 29.37 -27.48 15.66
C ASP A 279 29.10 -27.78 14.18
N LYS A 280 29.47 -26.87 13.27
CA LYS A 280 29.45 -27.06 11.80
C LYS A 280 30.72 -27.68 11.23
N GLY A 281 31.72 -27.94 12.07
CA GLY A 281 33.01 -28.51 11.66
C GLY A 281 34.02 -27.48 11.17
N GLU A 282 33.78 -26.19 11.37
CA GLU A 282 34.70 -25.12 10.97
C GLU A 282 35.79 -24.90 12.03
N VAL A 283 37.03 -24.72 11.59
CA VAL A 283 38.17 -24.43 12.49
C VAL A 283 38.27 -22.93 12.71
N VAL A 284 38.00 -22.47 13.93
CA VAL A 284 38.02 -21.04 14.26
C VAL A 284 39.32 -20.63 14.96
N ASP A 285 40.14 -19.82 14.30
CA ASP A 285 41.32 -19.20 14.92
C ASP A 285 40.90 -18.10 15.92
N ARG A 286 41.12 -18.35 17.21
CA ARG A 286 40.67 -17.50 18.31
C ARG A 286 41.53 -16.25 18.52
N SER A 287 42.70 -16.16 17.88
CA SER A 287 43.73 -15.14 18.15
C SER A 287 43.37 -13.73 17.65
N HIS A 288 42.73 -13.59 16.47
CA HIS A 288 42.51 -12.28 15.83
C HIS A 288 41.13 -12.08 15.18
N ILE A 289 40.11 -12.83 15.61
CA ILE A 289 38.78 -12.76 15.00
C ILE A 289 37.84 -11.77 15.73
N THR A 290 37.28 -10.81 15.00
CA THR A 290 36.19 -9.96 15.49
C THR A 290 34.82 -10.51 15.10
N LYS A 291 33.79 -10.14 15.87
CA LYS A 291 32.40 -10.56 15.67
C LYS A 291 31.87 -10.25 14.27
N VAL A 292 32.32 -9.14 13.69
CA VAL A 292 31.93 -8.67 12.36
C VAL A 292 32.46 -9.62 11.28
N TYR A 293 33.73 -10.02 11.36
CA TYR A 293 34.35 -10.93 10.40
C TYR A 293 33.70 -12.32 10.41
N MET A 294 33.32 -12.85 11.58
CA MET A 294 32.64 -14.16 11.65
C MET A 294 31.26 -14.14 11.00
N VAL A 295 30.48 -13.08 11.20
CA VAL A 295 29.12 -13.01 10.65
C VAL A 295 29.12 -12.68 9.16
N SER A 296 30.11 -11.92 8.66
CA SER A 296 30.21 -11.62 7.22
C SER A 296 30.63 -12.81 6.35
N ALA A 297 31.14 -13.88 6.96
CA ALA A 297 31.58 -15.08 6.26
C ALA A 297 30.49 -16.18 6.18
N LEU A 298 29.32 -15.95 6.78
CA LEU A 298 28.16 -16.84 6.83
C LEU A 298 27.07 -16.41 5.84
#